data_AF-A0A0S7X044-F1
#
_entry.id   AF-A0A0S7X044-F1
#
_cell.length_a   1.000
_cell.length_b   1.000
_cell.length_c   1.000
_cell.angle_alpha   90.00
_cell.angle_beta   90.00
_cell.angle_gamma   90.00
#
_symmetry.space_group_name_H-M   'P 1'
#
loop_
_entity.id
_entity.type
_entity.pdbx_description
1 polymer ?
#
loop_
_entity_poly.entity_id
_entity_poly.type
_entity_poly.pdbx_seq_one_letter_code
_entity_poly.pdbx_strand_id
1 'polypeptide(L)'
;MKSIIITGHKNPDTDSIVSALVFSEFLKRVKKPIIGFSNFKTKPARAGELNRETKFVLGYFKQKKPVLIKSLKNKDVILVDHAEYG
;
A
#
# COMPACT_ATOMS: atom_id res chain seq x y z
N MET A 1 10.88 -11.13 -11.53
CA MET A 1 9.68 -11.04 -10.66
C MET A 1 9.09 -9.65 -10.81
N LYS A 2 7.81 -9.56 -11.20
CA LYS A 2 7.12 -8.27 -11.36
C LYS A 2 6.70 -7.76 -9.97
N SER A 3 6.84 -6.45 -9.73
CA SER A 3 6.54 -5.83 -8.43
C SER A 3 5.27 -5.01 -8.54
N ILE A 4 4.31 -5.26 -7.66
CA ILE A 4 3.05 -4.52 -7.60
C ILE A 4 3.13 -3.49 -6.48
N ILE A 5 2.70 -2.27 -6.78
CA ILE A 5 2.54 -1.21 -5.80
C ILE A 5 1.14 -1.31 -5.18
N ILE A 6 1.05 -1.24 -3.86
CA ILE A 6 -0.23 -1.13 -3.15
C ILE A 6 -0.28 0.25 -2.52
N THR A 7 -1.28 1.06 -2.87
CA THR A 7 -1.36 2.45 -2.41
C THR A 7 -2.80 2.94 -2.30
N GLY A 8 -3.03 3.86 -1.37
CA GLY A 8 -4.30 4.56 -1.17
C GLY A 8 -4.35 5.91 -1.89
N HIS A 9 -5.22 6.80 -1.43
CA HIS A 9 -5.45 8.11 -2.05
C HIS A 9 -4.30 9.10 -1.81
N LYS A 10 -4.26 10.20 -2.60
CA LYS A 10 -3.17 11.20 -2.65
C LYS A 10 -2.92 11.93 -1.32
N ASN A 11 -3.96 12.16 -0.54
CA ASN A 11 -3.88 12.77 0.78
C ASN A 11 -4.05 11.68 1.83
N PRO A 12 -3.07 10.77 2.01
CA PRO A 12 -3.29 9.52 2.72
C PRO A 12 -3.66 9.80 4.19
N ASP A 13 -4.72 9.16 4.63
CA ASP A 13 -5.07 9.08 6.03
C ASP A 13 -4.57 7.76 6.62
N THR A 14 -5.03 7.44 7.83
CA THR A 14 -4.59 6.23 8.53
C THR A 14 -5.08 4.97 7.83
N ASP A 15 -6.30 4.95 7.28
CA ASP A 15 -6.83 3.77 6.60
C ASP A 15 -6.03 3.49 5.32
N SER A 16 -5.90 4.47 4.44
CA SER A 16 -5.10 4.37 3.20
C SER A 16 -3.70 3.77 3.43
N ILE A 17 -3.04 4.14 4.53
CA ILE A 17 -1.69 3.68 4.86
C ILE A 17 -1.67 2.29 5.48
N VAL A 18 -2.54 2.04 6.46
CA VAL A 18 -2.61 0.76 7.17
C VAL A 18 -3.15 -0.32 6.24
N SER A 19 -4.18 -0.02 5.45
CA SER A 19 -4.73 -0.93 4.45
C SER A 19 -3.68 -1.33 3.40
N ALA A 20 -2.82 -0.42 2.93
CA ALA A 20 -1.74 -0.78 2.02
C ALA A 20 -0.72 -1.76 2.65
N LEU A 21 -0.37 -1.54 3.92
CA LEU A 21 0.53 -2.42 4.68
C LEU A 21 -0.10 -3.80 4.91
N VAL A 22 -1.33 -3.82 5.42
CA VAL A 22 -2.09 -5.03 5.74
C VAL A 22 -2.32 -5.85 4.49
N PHE A 23 -2.71 -5.24 3.37
CA PHE A 23 -2.96 -5.96 2.14
C PHE A 23 -1.66 -6.54 1.54
N SER A 24 -0.55 -5.80 1.62
CA SER A 24 0.76 -6.34 1.24
C SER A 24 1.13 -7.58 2.05
N GLU A 25 0.89 -7.55 3.36
CA GLU A 25 1.21 -8.66 4.25
C GLU A 25 0.25 -9.84 4.08
N PHE A 26 -1.05 -9.56 3.91
CA PHE A 26 -2.06 -10.56 3.61
C PHE A 26 -1.69 -11.34 2.35
N LEU A 27 -1.36 -10.66 1.25
CA LEU A 27 -0.98 -11.30 -0.01
C LEU A 27 0.27 -12.18 0.09
N LYS A 28 1.21 -11.89 1.00
CA LYS A 28 2.36 -12.76 1.26
C LYS A 28 1.98 -14.04 2.01
N ARG A 29 0.96 -13.97 2.86
CA ARG A 29 0.55 -15.07 3.75
C ARG A 29 -0.48 -16.01 3.12
N VAL A 30 -1.29 -15.52 2.19
CA VAL A 30 -2.28 -16.35 1.51
C VAL A 30 -1.56 -17.40 0.66
N LYS A 31 -1.81 -18.68 0.97
CA LYS A 31 -1.16 -19.84 0.31
C LYS A 31 -1.70 -20.14 -1.09
N LYS A 32 -2.93 -19.71 -1.38
CA LYS A 32 -3.54 -19.86 -2.71
C LYS A 32 -3.21 -18.61 -3.53
N PRO A 33 -2.62 -18.74 -4.73
CA PRO A 33 -2.47 -17.59 -5.60
C PRO A 33 -3.85 -17.00 -5.85
N ILE A 34 -4.01 -15.71 -5.60
CA ILE A 34 -5.18 -14.98 -6.10
C ILE A 34 -5.09 -15.09 -7.63
N ILE A 35 -6.19 -15.43 -8.30
CA ILE A 35 -6.22 -15.56 -9.76
C ILE A 35 -5.68 -14.27 -10.38
N GLY A 36 -4.64 -14.39 -11.23
CA GLY A 36 -3.92 -13.25 -11.80
C GLY A 36 -2.71 -12.73 -10.99
N PHE A 37 -2.48 -13.25 -9.78
CA PHE A 37 -1.43 -12.82 -8.84
C PHE A 37 -0.52 -13.97 -8.36
N SER A 38 -0.06 -14.84 -9.25
CA SER A 38 0.99 -15.84 -8.96
C SER A 38 2.40 -15.25 -9.19
N ASN A 39 3.31 -15.39 -8.22
CA ASN A 39 4.74 -14.99 -8.29
C ASN A 39 5.06 -13.48 -8.25
N PHE A 40 4.23 -12.63 -7.64
CA PHE A 40 4.47 -11.18 -7.52
C PHE A 40 5.05 -10.77 -6.16
N LYS A 41 5.92 -9.76 -6.16
CA LYS A 41 6.33 -9.06 -4.93
C LYS A 41 5.44 -7.83 -4.74
N THR A 42 4.82 -7.67 -3.58
CA THR A 42 4.03 -6.48 -3.26
C THR A 42 4.88 -5.46 -2.50
N LYS A 43 4.63 -4.17 -2.74
CA LYS A 43 5.28 -3.05 -2.06
C LYS A 43 4.23 -2.04 -1.62
N PRO A 44 4.00 -1.88 -0.30
CA PRO A 44 3.11 -0.84 0.21
C PRO A 44 3.76 0.53 -0.01
N ALA A 45 2.96 1.49 -0.45
CA ALA A 45 3.40 2.83 -0.78
C ALA A 45 2.36 3.88 -0.39
N ARG A 46 2.83 5.12 -0.19
CA ARG A 46 2.00 6.30 0.07
C ARG A 46 2.10 7.28 -1.10
N ALA A 47 0.97 7.90 -1.44
CA ALA A 47 0.88 8.92 -2.48
C ALA A 47 1.02 10.36 -1.96
N GLY A 48 1.23 10.54 -0.64
CA GLY A 48 1.39 11.85 -0.01
C GLY A 48 2.07 11.76 1.37
N GLU A 49 2.16 12.89 2.05
CA GLU A 49 2.73 13.01 3.39
C GLU A 49 1.83 12.40 4.47
N LEU A 50 2.43 11.81 5.49
CA LEU A 50 1.69 11.20 6.59
C LEU A 50 1.14 12.28 7.54
N ASN A 51 -0.14 12.18 7.88
CA ASN A 51 -0.77 13.01 8.90
C ASN A 51 -0.24 12.65 10.32
N ARG A 52 -0.65 13.41 11.34
CA ARG A 52 -0.19 13.19 12.73
C ARG A 52 -0.69 11.87 13.32
N GLU A 53 -1.93 11.52 13.06
CA GLU A 53 -2.57 10.29 13.54
C GLU A 53 -1.84 9.06 13.00
N THR A 54 -1.62 8.99 11.68
CA THR A 54 -0.92 7.88 11.05
C THR A 54 0.52 7.77 11.54
N LYS A 55 1.21 8.90 11.75
CA LYS A 55 2.56 8.90 12.37
C LYS A 55 2.52 8.32 13.78
N PHE A 56 1.51 8.66 14.58
CA PHE A 56 1.32 8.11 15.92
C PHE A 56 1.09 6.60 15.87
N VAL A 57 0.15 6.13 15.05
CA VAL A 57 -0.17 4.70 14.90
C VAL A 57 1.06 3.89 14.47
N LEU A 58 1.77 4.33 13.42
CA LEU A 58 2.98 3.64 12.96
C LEU A 58 4.08 3.63 14.02
N GLY A 59 4.24 4.74 14.77
CA GLY A 59 5.20 4.84 15.85
C GLY A 59 4.88 3.89 17.02
N TYR A 60 3.62 3.86 17.44
CA TYR A 60 3.14 3.01 18.52
C TYR A 60 3.40 1.53 18.23
N PHE A 61 3.07 1.07 17.02
CA PHE A 61 3.29 -0.31 16.58
C PHE A 61 4.69 -0.58 15.99
N LYS A 62 5.61 0.40 16.07
CA LYS A 62 6.99 0.33 15.53
C LYS A 62 7.05 -0.12 14.07
N GLN A 63 6.05 0.27 13.27
CA GLN A 63 5.96 -0.08 11.86
C GLN A 63 6.76 0.88 10.98
N LYS A 64 7.34 0.33 9.90
CA LYS A 64 8.05 1.14 8.90
C LYS A 64 7.04 1.92 8.06
N LYS A 65 7.35 3.19 7.81
CA LYS A 65 6.56 4.05 6.91
C LYS A 65 6.64 3.49 5.47
N PRO A 66 5.50 3.37 4.76
CA PRO A 66 5.51 3.05 3.34
C PRO A 66 6.32 4.06 2.52
N VAL A 67 6.87 3.61 1.39
CA VAL A 67 7.66 4.48 0.50
C VAL A 67 6.78 5.54 -0.13
N LEU A 68 7.26 6.79 -0.18
CA LEU A 68 6.60 7.85 -0.93
C LEU A 68 6.80 7.63 -2.43
N ILE A 69 5.71 7.57 -3.17
CA ILE A 69 5.74 7.45 -4.63
C ILE A 69 5.22 8.73 -5.26
N LYS A 70 6.00 9.28 -6.21
CA LYS A 70 5.63 10.47 -6.99
C LYS A 70 4.95 10.13 -8.33
N SER A 71 5.06 8.89 -8.80
CA SER A 71 4.48 8.46 -10.07
C SER A 71 4.19 6.96 -10.10
N LEU A 72 3.02 6.60 -10.64
CA LEU A 72 2.58 5.23 -10.87
C LEU A 72 2.69 4.79 -12.34
N LYS A 73 3.26 5.64 -13.21
CA LYS A 73 3.38 5.36 -14.66
C LYS A 73 4.12 4.04 -14.89
N ASN A 74 3.55 3.19 -15.74
CA ASN A 74 4.07 1.87 -16.12
C ASN A 74 4.30 0.91 -14.94
N LYS A 75 3.52 1.02 -13.86
CA LYS A 75 3.56 0.09 -12.72
C LYS A 75 2.24 -0.67 -12.63
N ASP A 76 2.32 -1.92 -12.18
CA ASP A 76 1.12 -2.61 -11.70
C ASP A 76 0.75 -2.03 -10.34
N VAL A 77 -0.52 -1.69 -10.18
CA VAL A 77 -1.03 -1.04 -8.98
C VAL A 77 -2.26 -1.78 -8.48
N ILE A 78 -2.33 -1.91 -7.16
CA ILE A 78 -3.54 -2.24 -6.43
C ILE A 78 -3.91 -0.99 -5.63
N LEU A 79 -5.15 -0.53 -5.82
CA LEU A 79 -5.71 0.57 -5.06
C LEU A 79 -6.42 0.00 -3.82
N VAL A 80 -6.21 0.67 -2.70
CA VAL A 80 -6.98 0.47 -1.47
C VAL A 80 -7.65 1.79 -1.12
N ASP A 81 -8.77 1.75 -0.39
CA ASP A 81 -9.39 2.94 0.21
C ASP A 81 -9.85 4.04 -0.78
N HIS A 82 -9.80 3.77 -2.09
CA HIS A 82 -10.36 4.63 -3.12
C HIS A 82 -10.55 3.87 -4.44
N ALA A 83 -11.48 4.36 -5.25
CA ALA A 83 -11.72 3.91 -6.62
C ALA A 83 -11.82 5.06 -7.62
N GLU A 84 -11.70 6.30 -7.16
CA GLU A 84 -11.84 7.50 -7.98
C GLU A 84 -10.50 7.96 -8.56
N TYR A 85 -10.55 8.56 -9.75
CA TYR A 85 -9.42 9.22 -10.38
C TYR A 85 -9.49 10.72 -10.09
N GLY A 86 -8.83 11.16 -9.01
CA GLY A 86 -8.83 12.56 -8.55
C GLY A 86 -7.67 12.88 -7.62
#